data_AF-A0A2M8QNY6-F1
#
_entry.id   AF-A0A2M8QNY6-F1
#
_cell.length_a   1.000
_cell.length_b   1.000
_cell.length_c   1.000
_cell.angle_alpha   90.00
_cell.angle_beta   90.00
_cell.angle_gamma   90.00
#
_symmetry.space_group_name_H-M   'P 1'
#
loop_
_entity.id
_entity.type
_entity.pdbx_description
1 polymer ?
#
loop_
_entity_poly.entity_id
_entity_poly.type
_entity_poly.pdbx_seq_one_letter_code
_entity_poly.pdbx_strand_id
1 'polypeptide(L)'
;MSYHFPPLPAPAPPIRIDGWSPERQRAFLETLAATGIIRAACEAAQISTRSAYSLRIRRDGAAFRLGWDAAILIARARLVDDLLARALTGHEEVIRKDMEAGEITRHRHDNRLAMSMLSRLDRMADSPPEGSDAALARIVAQDFAAYLDMLCPQDQAEAEADLSAPYAGPMAGDSDDAGPLDPAMERAAPALSPGASAALFVAARMALKEGGKAPSHRFQEQCELPPAPVDRTTLPPDEAAALLRGAWWDANLESYRTDFPPPPGFDGYESDDLYDIDCYERDLTAEESQALRALAAEQCRPYVDAAARARDAFFGFSALAGAG
;
A
#
# COMPACT_ATOMS: atom_id res chain seq x y z
N MET A 1 -29.72 57.57 -49.26
CA MET A 1 -30.29 56.67 -48.25
C MET A 1 -29.37 55.48 -48.12
N SER A 2 -28.50 55.49 -47.12
CA SER A 2 -27.52 54.44 -46.88
C SER A 2 -28.15 53.44 -45.91
N TYR A 3 -28.40 52.21 -46.34
CA TYR A 3 -28.92 51.16 -45.48
C TYR A 3 -27.81 50.71 -44.53
N HIS A 4 -27.98 50.97 -43.24
CA HIS A 4 -27.14 50.42 -42.18
C HIS A 4 -27.76 49.10 -41.73
N PHE A 5 -27.12 47.99 -42.08
CA PHE A 5 -27.52 46.66 -41.62
C PHE A 5 -27.04 46.50 -40.17
N PRO A 6 -27.91 46.19 -39.19
CA PRO A 6 -27.46 45.92 -37.83
C PRO A 6 -26.57 44.68 -37.82
N PRO A 7 -25.45 44.66 -37.07
CA PRO A 7 -24.60 43.48 -36.98
C PRO A 7 -25.40 42.34 -36.34
N LEU A 8 -25.44 41.19 -37.00
CA LEU A 8 -25.99 39.97 -36.43
C LEU A 8 -25.26 39.67 -35.11
N PRO A 9 -25.99 39.24 -34.05
CA PRO A 9 -25.36 38.88 -32.79
C PRO A 9 -24.30 37.81 -33.06
N ALA A 10 -23.06 38.07 -32.62
CA ALA A 10 -21.99 37.09 -32.71
C ALA A 10 -22.43 35.83 -31.94
N PRO A 11 -22.34 34.63 -32.54
CA PRO A 11 -22.67 33.41 -31.82
C PRO A 11 -21.82 33.34 -30.55
N ALA A 12 -22.45 32.99 -29.43
CA ALA A 12 -21.75 32.75 -28.16
C ALA A 12 -20.54 31.83 -28.43
N PRO A 13 -19.37 32.06 -27.80
CA PRO A 13 -18.20 31.26 -28.06
C PRO A 13 -18.55 29.78 -27.85
N PRO A 14 -18.29 28.90 -28.83
CA PRO A 14 -18.63 27.49 -28.70
C PRO A 14 -17.94 26.95 -27.46
N ILE A 15 -18.72 26.36 -26.55
CA ILE A 15 -18.19 25.59 -25.42
C ILE A 15 -17.29 24.54 -26.04
N ARG A 16 -15.98 24.68 -25.84
CA ARG A 16 -15.02 23.69 -26.31
C ARG A 16 -15.30 22.41 -25.53
N ILE A 17 -16.02 21.49 -26.17
CA ILE A 17 -16.12 20.10 -25.75
C ILE A 17 -14.72 19.52 -25.97
N ASP A 18 -13.78 19.79 -25.07
CA ASP A 18 -12.38 19.31 -25.08
C ASP A 18 -12.31 17.77 -24.89
N GLY A 19 -13.41 17.05 -25.14
CA GLY A 19 -13.61 15.64 -24.89
C GLY A 19 -13.69 15.27 -23.41
N TRP A 20 -13.34 16.17 -22.50
CA TRP A 20 -13.31 15.93 -21.06
C TRP A 20 -14.47 16.63 -20.35
N SER A 21 -15.60 15.94 -20.23
CA SER A 21 -16.63 16.32 -19.27
C SER A 21 -16.24 15.90 -17.84
N PRO A 22 -16.80 16.54 -16.80
CA PRO A 22 -16.61 16.13 -15.40
C PRO A 22 -16.89 14.64 -15.17
N GLU A 23 -17.87 14.08 -15.85
CA GLU A 23 -18.34 12.70 -15.80
C GLU A 23 -17.27 11.76 -16.33
N ARG A 24 -16.63 12.12 -17.46
CA ARG A 24 -15.49 11.36 -18.00
C ARG A 24 -14.28 11.43 -17.09
N GLN A 25 -14.03 12.58 -16.44
CA GLN A 25 -12.97 12.71 -15.43
C GLN A 25 -13.24 11.79 -14.23
N ARG A 26 -14.49 11.76 -13.73
CA ARG A 26 -14.91 10.86 -12.66
C ARG A 26 -14.75 9.40 -13.06
N ALA A 27 -15.32 8.98 -14.19
CA ALA A 27 -15.25 7.60 -14.67
C ALA A 27 -13.79 7.13 -14.84
N PHE A 28 -12.93 8.02 -15.36
CA PHE A 28 -11.50 7.78 -15.45
C PHE A 28 -10.87 7.53 -14.08
N LEU A 29 -11.08 8.43 -13.13
CA LEU A 29 -10.46 8.41 -11.81
C LEU A 29 -10.96 7.24 -10.94
N GLU A 30 -12.25 6.92 -11.00
CA GLU A 30 -12.86 5.77 -10.30
C GLU A 30 -12.29 4.45 -10.83
N THR A 31 -12.24 4.28 -12.16
CA THR A 31 -11.68 3.07 -12.78
C THR A 31 -10.19 2.94 -12.49
N LEU A 32 -9.46 4.06 -12.49
CA LEU A 32 -8.04 4.07 -12.14
C LEU A 32 -7.81 3.69 -10.68
N ALA A 33 -8.60 4.22 -9.75
CA ALA A 33 -8.54 3.86 -8.33
C ALA A 33 -8.91 2.40 -8.10
N ALA A 34 -9.85 1.88 -8.91
CA ALA A 34 -10.30 0.51 -8.79
C ALA A 34 -9.29 -0.53 -9.29
N THR A 35 -8.60 -0.22 -10.40
CA THR A 35 -7.80 -1.21 -11.15
C THR A 35 -6.30 -0.90 -11.18
N GLY A 36 -5.91 0.37 -11.07
CA GLY A 36 -4.54 0.83 -11.36
C GLY A 36 -4.15 0.76 -12.85
N ILE A 37 -5.06 0.36 -13.74
CA ILE A 37 -4.77 0.15 -15.16
C ILE A 37 -5.24 1.35 -15.98
N ILE A 38 -4.28 2.14 -16.47
CA ILE A 38 -4.55 3.36 -17.24
C ILE A 38 -5.39 3.09 -18.49
N ARG A 39 -5.17 1.97 -19.17
CA ARG A 39 -5.92 1.60 -20.38
C ARG A 39 -7.40 1.37 -20.07
N ALA A 40 -7.71 0.65 -18.98
CA ALA A 40 -9.07 0.41 -18.55
C ALA A 40 -9.77 1.73 -18.16
N ALA A 41 -9.05 2.63 -17.48
CA ALA A 41 -9.57 3.96 -17.14
C ALA A 41 -9.85 4.82 -18.38
N CYS A 42 -8.97 4.77 -19.39
CA CYS A 42 -9.18 5.45 -20.67
C CYS A 42 -10.42 4.92 -21.41
N GLU A 43 -10.61 3.60 -21.41
CA GLU A 43 -11.76 2.94 -22.01
C GLU A 43 -13.05 3.31 -21.31
N ALA A 44 -13.09 3.25 -19.97
CA ALA A 44 -14.26 3.66 -19.18
C ALA A 44 -14.65 5.12 -19.44
N ALA A 45 -13.67 6.02 -19.58
CA ALA A 45 -13.91 7.43 -19.88
C ALA A 45 -14.16 7.74 -21.36
N GLN A 46 -14.01 6.76 -22.26
CA GLN A 46 -14.05 6.94 -23.71
C GLN A 46 -13.05 8.00 -24.22
N ILE A 47 -11.84 8.03 -23.63
CA ILE A 47 -10.78 8.97 -23.97
C ILE A 47 -9.50 8.24 -24.39
N SER A 48 -8.76 8.80 -25.34
CA SER A 48 -7.44 8.26 -25.70
C SER A 48 -6.41 8.47 -24.58
N THR A 49 -5.49 7.52 -24.42
CA THR A 49 -4.38 7.64 -23.46
C THR A 49 -3.58 8.93 -23.63
N ARG A 50 -3.37 9.37 -24.89
CA ARG A 50 -2.67 10.62 -25.20
C ARG A 50 -3.41 11.85 -24.65
N SER A 51 -4.74 11.88 -24.76
CA SER A 51 -5.55 12.97 -24.23
C SER A 51 -5.53 12.99 -22.69
N ALA A 52 -5.55 11.82 -22.04
CA ALA A 52 -5.45 11.70 -20.58
C ALA A 52 -4.14 12.28 -20.03
N TYR A 53 -3.00 11.93 -20.64
CA TYR A 53 -1.71 12.53 -20.27
C TYR A 53 -1.64 14.03 -20.61
N SER A 54 -2.25 14.45 -21.72
CA SER A 54 -2.33 15.87 -22.08
C SER A 54 -3.08 16.69 -21.03
N LEU A 55 -4.24 16.22 -20.57
CA LEU A 55 -5.00 16.90 -19.52
C LEU A 55 -4.19 17.01 -18.22
N ARG A 56 -3.51 15.92 -17.82
CA ARG A 56 -2.72 15.87 -16.57
C ARG A 56 -1.63 16.95 -16.48
N ILE A 57 -1.03 17.34 -17.61
CA ILE A 57 0.06 18.33 -17.63
C ILE A 57 -0.43 19.77 -17.83
N ARG A 58 -1.67 19.97 -18.28
CA ARG A 58 -2.24 21.31 -18.47
C ARG A 58 -2.51 21.98 -17.12
N ARG A 59 -2.50 23.31 -17.10
CA ARG A 59 -2.78 24.10 -15.88
C ARG A 59 -4.22 23.95 -15.40
N ASP A 60 -5.17 23.82 -16.30
CA ASP A 60 -6.59 23.56 -16.02
C ASP A 60 -6.84 22.13 -15.52
N GLY A 61 -5.94 21.18 -15.82
CA GLY A 61 -5.98 19.81 -15.32
C GLY A 61 -5.33 19.58 -13.95
N ALA A 62 -5.02 20.63 -13.18
CA ALA A 62 -4.37 20.48 -11.87
C ALA A 62 -5.18 19.61 -10.89
N ALA A 63 -6.51 19.80 -10.83
CA ALA A 63 -7.39 18.98 -10.00
C ALA A 63 -7.48 17.53 -10.51
N PHE A 64 -7.54 17.34 -11.83
CA PHE A 64 -7.49 16.01 -12.43
C PHE A 64 -6.17 15.29 -12.10
N ARG A 65 -5.03 15.98 -12.18
CA ARG A 65 -3.72 15.44 -11.81
C ARG A 65 -3.67 15.00 -10.36
N LEU A 66 -4.17 15.83 -9.45
CA LEU A 66 -4.21 15.50 -8.02
C LEU A 66 -5.11 14.28 -7.75
N GLY A 67 -6.28 14.22 -8.40
CA GLY A 67 -7.17 13.07 -8.36
C GLY A 67 -6.52 11.80 -8.92
N TRP A 68 -5.75 11.92 -10.00
CA TRP A 68 -5.00 10.82 -10.60
C TRP A 68 -3.97 10.26 -9.61
N ASP A 69 -3.18 11.13 -9.00
CA ASP A 69 -2.15 10.72 -8.05
C ASP A 69 -2.79 10.04 -6.83
N ALA A 70 -3.93 10.55 -6.35
CA ALA A 70 -4.73 9.91 -5.30
C ALA A 70 -5.29 8.53 -5.73
N ALA A 71 -5.83 8.42 -6.94
CA ALA A 71 -6.33 7.17 -7.50
C ALA A 71 -5.22 6.11 -7.58
N ILE A 72 -4.01 6.50 -7.98
CA ILE A 72 -2.84 5.62 -7.97
C ILE A 72 -2.51 5.15 -6.54
N LEU A 73 -2.60 6.01 -5.53
CA LEU A 73 -2.39 5.61 -4.13
C LEU A 73 -3.42 4.58 -3.66
N ILE A 74 -4.68 4.73 -4.05
CA ILE A 74 -5.77 3.79 -3.71
C ILE A 74 -5.54 2.44 -4.40
N ALA A 75 -5.30 2.44 -5.70
CA ALA A 75 -5.03 1.22 -6.46
C ALA A 75 -3.79 0.48 -5.95
N ARG A 76 -2.78 1.24 -5.52
CA ARG A 76 -1.54 0.73 -4.94
C ARG A 76 -1.77 -0.02 -3.62
N ALA A 77 -2.73 0.39 -2.80
CA ALA A 77 -3.07 -0.30 -1.56
C ALA A 77 -3.64 -1.70 -1.86
N ARG A 78 -4.58 -1.79 -2.80
CA ARG A 78 -5.17 -3.07 -3.24
C ARG A 78 -4.12 -4.02 -3.82
N LEU A 79 -3.26 -3.50 -4.70
CA LEU A 79 -2.18 -4.30 -5.27
C LEU A 79 -1.22 -4.82 -4.18
N VAL A 80 -1.01 -4.05 -3.12
CA VAL A 80 -0.20 -4.52 -1.98
C VAL A 80 -0.91 -5.66 -1.26
N ASP A 81 -2.21 -5.57 -1.01
CA ASP A 81 -2.95 -6.65 -0.37
C ASP A 81 -2.89 -7.94 -1.19
N ASP A 82 -3.09 -7.84 -2.51
CA ASP A 82 -3.02 -8.98 -3.44
C ASP A 82 -1.61 -9.61 -3.49
N LEU A 83 -0.58 -8.77 -3.60
CA LEU A 83 0.82 -9.23 -3.65
C LEU A 83 1.27 -9.80 -2.31
N LEU A 84 0.81 -9.25 -1.18
CA LEU A 84 1.09 -9.77 0.16
C LEU A 84 0.41 -11.13 0.35
N ALA A 85 -0.86 -11.25 -0.04
CA ALA A 85 -1.57 -12.53 -0.03
C ALA A 85 -0.84 -13.57 -0.88
N ARG A 86 -0.34 -13.18 -2.06
CA ARG A 86 0.47 -14.07 -2.93
C ARG A 86 1.84 -14.40 -2.36
N ALA A 87 2.50 -13.46 -1.67
CA ALA A 87 3.79 -13.71 -1.04
C ALA A 87 3.65 -14.71 0.11
N LEU A 88 2.64 -14.52 0.96
CA LEU A 88 2.36 -15.39 2.12
C LEU A 88 1.85 -16.77 1.68
N THR A 89 0.84 -16.78 0.82
CA THR A 89 0.17 -18.03 0.41
C THR A 89 0.96 -18.75 -0.67
N GLY A 90 1.86 -18.09 -1.41
CA GLY A 90 2.50 -18.66 -2.60
C GLY A 90 1.60 -18.60 -3.82
N HIS A 91 2.06 -19.17 -4.94
CA HIS A 91 1.23 -19.39 -6.13
C HIS A 91 1.49 -20.76 -6.74
N GLU A 92 0.45 -21.34 -7.33
CA GLU A 92 0.52 -22.61 -8.05
C GLU A 92 0.94 -22.39 -9.50
N GLU A 93 2.06 -23.00 -9.89
CA GLU A 93 2.50 -23.10 -11.27
C GLU A 93 2.12 -24.49 -11.78
N VAL A 94 1.13 -24.57 -12.66
CA VAL A 94 0.74 -25.82 -13.32
C VAL A 94 1.59 -25.98 -14.58
N ILE A 95 2.56 -26.90 -14.52
CA ILE A 95 3.38 -27.26 -15.66
C ILE A 95 2.71 -28.47 -16.33
N ARG A 96 2.06 -28.23 -17.47
CA ARG A 96 1.46 -29.28 -18.29
C ARG A 96 2.54 -29.85 -19.21
N LYS A 97 2.97 -31.09 -18.97
CA LYS A 97 4.06 -31.73 -19.71
C LYS A 97 3.48 -32.76 -20.68
N ASP A 98 3.38 -32.42 -21.96
CA ASP A 98 2.87 -33.22 -23.09
C ASP A 98 1.55 -34.02 -22.87
N MET A 99 0.95 -34.52 -23.96
CA MET A 99 -0.36 -35.19 -23.93
C MET A 99 -0.38 -36.50 -23.12
N GLU A 100 0.78 -37.10 -22.81
CA GLU A 100 0.88 -38.39 -22.09
C GLU A 100 1.46 -38.31 -20.67
N ALA A 101 2.09 -37.20 -20.25
CA ALA A 101 2.91 -37.20 -19.02
C ALA A 101 2.31 -36.47 -17.79
N GLY A 102 1.03 -36.08 -17.85
CA GLY A 102 0.29 -35.56 -16.69
C GLY A 102 0.59 -34.10 -16.31
N GLU A 103 -0.28 -33.51 -15.48
CA GLU A 103 -0.11 -32.16 -14.94
C GLU A 103 0.72 -32.21 -13.65
N ILE A 104 1.77 -31.39 -13.57
CA ILE A 104 2.56 -31.21 -12.34
C ILE A 104 2.24 -29.83 -11.78
N THR A 105 1.55 -29.77 -10.64
CA THR A 105 1.32 -28.53 -9.89
C THR A 105 2.48 -28.30 -8.92
N ARG A 106 3.15 -27.16 -9.03
CA ARG A 106 4.21 -26.73 -8.10
C ARG A 106 3.76 -25.50 -7.33
N HIS A 107 3.80 -25.56 -6.01
CA HIS A 107 3.53 -24.43 -5.15
C HIS A 107 4.83 -23.64 -4.91
N ARG A 108 4.89 -22.37 -5.33
CA ARG A 108 6.08 -21.51 -5.20
C ARG A 108 5.80 -20.26 -4.37
N HIS A 109 6.65 -20.02 -3.38
CA HIS A 109 6.74 -18.75 -2.67
C HIS A 109 7.77 -17.85 -3.34
N ASP A 110 7.39 -16.62 -3.68
CA ASP A 110 8.30 -15.64 -4.28
C ASP A 110 8.94 -14.78 -3.17
N ASN A 111 10.05 -15.28 -2.62
CA ASN A 111 10.79 -14.59 -1.55
C ASN A 111 11.34 -13.23 -2.02
N ARG A 112 11.60 -13.06 -3.34
CA ARG A 112 12.04 -11.76 -3.88
C ARG A 112 10.90 -10.76 -3.89
N LEU A 113 9.70 -11.19 -4.25
CA LEU A 113 8.50 -10.37 -4.12
C LEU A 113 8.31 -9.96 -2.66
N ALA A 114 8.38 -10.90 -1.70
CA ALA A 114 8.23 -10.61 -0.28
C ALA A 114 9.25 -9.56 0.22
N MET A 115 10.54 -9.73 -0.08
CA MET A 115 11.58 -8.77 0.30
C MET A 115 11.38 -7.40 -0.35
N SER A 116 10.97 -7.35 -1.63
CA SER A 116 10.66 -6.09 -2.33
C SER A 116 9.49 -5.34 -1.69
N MET A 117 8.47 -6.07 -1.22
CA MET A 117 7.35 -5.49 -0.49
C MET A 117 7.79 -4.92 0.86
N LEU A 118 8.64 -5.63 1.60
CA LEU A 118 9.20 -5.17 2.87
C LEU A 118 9.99 -3.86 2.70
N SER A 119 10.98 -3.82 1.80
CA SER A 119 11.77 -2.60 1.54
C SER A 119 10.94 -1.42 1.03
N ARG A 120 9.75 -1.67 0.52
CA ARG A 120 8.81 -0.62 0.10
C ARG A 120 7.95 -0.13 1.26
N LEU A 121 7.58 -1.00 2.20
CA LEU A 121 6.91 -0.62 3.44
C LEU A 121 7.83 0.24 4.31
N ASP A 122 9.11 -0.10 4.40
CA ASP A 122 10.11 0.71 5.12
C ASP A 122 10.20 2.13 4.54
N ARG A 123 10.33 2.25 3.22
CA ARG A 123 10.30 3.55 2.52
C ARG A 123 8.98 4.29 2.62
N MET A 124 7.88 3.62 2.97
CA MET A 124 6.59 4.27 3.21
C MET A 124 6.45 4.75 4.64
N ALA A 125 7.13 4.11 5.59
CA ALA A 125 7.26 4.57 6.96
C ALA A 125 8.01 5.91 7.00
N ASP A 126 8.92 6.13 6.04
CA ASP A 126 9.48 7.44 5.77
C ASP A 126 8.37 8.42 5.31
N SER A 127 8.06 9.39 6.16
CA SER A 127 7.02 10.38 5.88
C SER A 127 7.48 11.35 4.79
N PRO A 128 6.68 11.59 3.73
CA PRO A 128 7.02 12.56 2.71
C PRO A 128 7.03 13.95 3.33
N PRO A 129 7.84 14.87 2.78
CA PRO A 129 7.85 16.25 3.26
C PRO A 129 6.46 16.88 3.16
N GLU A 130 6.07 17.60 4.20
CA GLU A 130 4.80 18.33 4.26
C GLU A 130 4.67 19.29 3.08
N GLY A 131 3.47 19.36 2.49
CA GLY A 131 3.20 20.22 1.34
C GLY A 131 3.67 19.69 -0.03
N SER A 132 4.29 18.51 -0.11
CA SER A 132 4.55 17.85 -1.40
C SER A 132 3.27 17.37 -2.08
N ASP A 133 3.26 17.27 -3.41
CA ASP A 133 2.15 16.69 -4.20
C ASP A 133 1.76 15.29 -3.69
N ALA A 134 2.74 14.52 -3.20
CA ALA A 134 2.51 13.21 -2.60
C ALA A 134 1.72 13.29 -1.27
N ALA A 135 1.96 14.32 -0.46
CA ALA A 135 1.20 14.57 0.76
C ALA A 135 -0.24 15.01 0.46
N LEU A 136 -0.42 15.88 -0.55
CA LEU A 136 -1.73 16.34 -1.01
C LEU A 136 -2.58 15.17 -1.57
N ALA A 137 -1.98 14.32 -2.39
CA ALA A 137 -2.64 13.14 -2.95
C ALA A 137 -3.11 12.17 -1.87
N ARG A 138 -2.38 12.03 -0.75
CA ARG A 138 -2.82 11.21 0.40
C ARG A 138 -4.06 11.77 1.09
N ILE A 139 -4.13 13.10 1.24
CA ILE A 139 -5.30 13.76 1.82
C ILE A 139 -6.52 13.51 0.93
N VAL A 140 -6.37 13.67 -0.38
CA VAL A 140 -7.44 13.37 -1.34
C VAL A 140 -7.83 11.90 -1.33
N ALA A 141 -6.87 10.98 -1.22
CA ALA A 141 -7.16 9.55 -1.16
C ALA A 141 -7.96 9.13 0.08
N GLN A 142 -7.85 9.85 1.21
CA GLN A 142 -8.61 9.54 2.44
C GLN A 142 -10.11 9.78 2.31
N ASP A 143 -10.52 10.74 1.48
CA ASP A 143 -11.93 11.02 1.20
C ASP A 143 -12.14 11.27 -0.29
N PHE A 144 -11.81 10.22 -1.05
CA PHE A 144 -11.78 10.25 -2.50
C PHE A 144 -13.18 10.45 -3.12
N ALA A 145 -14.22 9.88 -2.51
CA ALA A 145 -15.60 10.04 -2.97
C ALA A 145 -16.04 11.52 -2.90
N ALA A 146 -15.82 12.18 -1.77
CA ALA A 146 -16.14 13.60 -1.62
C ALA A 146 -15.30 14.49 -2.56
N TYR A 147 -14.06 14.10 -2.84
CA TYR A 147 -13.24 14.79 -3.84
C TYR A 147 -13.83 14.66 -5.26
N LEU A 148 -14.31 13.48 -5.63
CA LEU A 148 -14.95 13.25 -6.93
C LEU A 148 -16.28 14.01 -7.06
N ASP A 149 -17.08 14.08 -5.99
CA ASP A 149 -18.33 14.86 -5.95
C ASP A 149 -18.06 16.36 -6.17
N MET A 150 -16.92 16.87 -5.69
CA MET A 150 -16.51 18.25 -5.91
C MET A 150 -15.95 18.48 -7.33
N LEU A 151 -15.27 17.48 -7.91
CA LEU A 151 -14.77 17.55 -9.29
C LEU A 151 -15.90 17.45 -10.31
N CYS A 152 -16.98 16.75 -9.98
CA CYS A 152 -18.17 16.52 -10.80
C CYS A 152 -19.41 16.52 -9.88
N PRO A 153 -20.10 17.67 -9.72
CA PRO A 153 -21.34 17.73 -8.96
C PRO A 153 -22.41 16.82 -9.58
N GLN A 154 -23.20 16.14 -8.75
CA GLN A 154 -24.17 15.11 -9.22
C GLN A 154 -25.19 15.66 -10.22
N ASP A 155 -25.60 16.92 -10.09
CA ASP A 155 -26.53 17.59 -10.99
C ASP A 155 -26.00 17.70 -12.44
N GLN A 156 -24.68 17.76 -12.63
CA GLN A 156 -24.05 17.76 -13.96
C GLN A 156 -23.95 16.35 -14.54
N ALA A 157 -23.73 15.35 -13.67
CA ALA A 157 -23.65 13.95 -14.07
C ALA A 157 -24.99 13.40 -14.53
N GLU A 158 -26.07 13.78 -13.86
CA GLU A 158 -27.44 13.42 -14.24
C GLU A 158 -27.86 14.09 -15.55
N ALA A 159 -27.54 15.37 -15.74
CA ALA A 159 -27.83 16.10 -16.98
C ALA A 159 -27.10 15.55 -18.21
N GLU A 160 -25.85 15.11 -18.09
CA GLU A 160 -25.12 14.47 -19.18
C GLU A 160 -25.59 13.02 -19.44
N ALA A 161 -25.99 12.28 -18.41
CA ALA A 161 -26.54 10.94 -18.57
C ALA A 161 -27.86 10.96 -19.36
N ASP A 162 -28.72 11.95 -19.12
CA ASP A 162 -29.96 12.17 -19.87
C ASP A 162 -29.69 12.51 -21.35
N LEU A 163 -28.62 13.26 -21.64
CA LEU A 163 -28.19 13.59 -23.01
C LEU A 163 -27.55 12.40 -23.74
N SER A 164 -26.97 11.44 -22.99
CA SER A 164 -26.29 10.25 -23.53
C SER A 164 -27.20 9.02 -23.67
N ALA A 165 -28.45 9.08 -23.20
CA ALA A 165 -29.42 7.99 -23.36
C ALA A 165 -29.76 7.81 -24.86
N PRO A 166 -29.81 6.57 -25.39
CA PRO A 166 -30.19 6.34 -26.78
C PRO A 166 -31.64 6.77 -27.00
N TYR A 167 -31.81 7.89 -27.70
CA TYR A 167 -33.13 8.42 -28.07
C TYR A 167 -33.90 7.40 -28.92
N ALA A 168 -35.00 6.88 -28.38
CA ALA A 168 -36.00 6.10 -29.09
C ALA A 168 -37.32 6.90 -29.15
N GLY A 169 -37.46 7.77 -30.15
CA GLY A 169 -38.67 8.57 -30.38
C GLY A 169 -38.78 9.07 -31.83
N PRO A 170 -39.99 9.20 -32.40
CA PRO A 170 -40.20 9.23 -33.85
C PRO A 170 -39.87 10.59 -34.49
N MET A 171 -39.48 10.54 -35.76
CA MET A 171 -39.15 11.70 -36.58
C MET A 171 -40.38 12.54 -36.97
N ALA A 172 -40.14 13.85 -36.98
CA ALA A 172 -40.83 14.94 -37.71
C ALA A 172 -42.15 15.48 -37.12
N GLY A 173 -42.09 16.76 -36.71
CA GLY A 173 -43.22 17.63 -36.46
C GLY A 173 -42.72 19.08 -36.32
N ASP A 174 -43.03 19.89 -37.32
CA ASP A 174 -42.72 21.31 -37.47
C ASP A 174 -43.46 22.16 -36.43
N SER A 175 -42.78 23.06 -35.70
CA SER A 175 -43.42 24.19 -35.01
C SER A 175 -42.41 25.21 -34.48
N ASP A 176 -42.46 26.40 -35.06
CA ASP A 176 -42.08 27.69 -34.45
C ASP A 176 -42.86 27.89 -33.13
N ASP A 177 -42.16 28.10 -32.01
CA ASP A 177 -42.66 28.95 -30.93
C ASP A 177 -41.49 29.46 -30.04
N ALA A 178 -41.38 30.78 -29.93
CA ALA A 178 -40.38 31.47 -29.13
C ALA A 178 -41.01 31.84 -27.77
N GLY A 179 -40.80 31.00 -26.76
CA GLY A 179 -41.15 31.28 -25.36
C GLY A 179 -40.08 32.13 -24.65
N PRO A 180 -40.45 32.96 -23.66
CA PRO A 180 -39.55 33.94 -23.06
C PRO A 180 -38.53 33.28 -22.12
N LEU A 181 -37.31 33.81 -22.14
CA LEU A 181 -36.17 33.41 -21.30
C LEU A 181 -36.52 33.49 -19.80
N ASP A 182 -36.32 32.37 -19.12
CA ASP A 182 -36.51 32.18 -17.67
C ASP A 182 -35.62 33.13 -16.84
N PRO A 183 -36.13 33.79 -15.78
CA PRO A 183 -35.36 34.71 -14.93
C PRO A 183 -34.47 33.99 -13.90
N ALA A 184 -34.04 32.76 -14.17
CA ALA A 184 -33.23 31.93 -13.26
C ALA A 184 -31.71 32.18 -13.37
N MET A 185 -31.29 33.25 -14.07
CA MET A 185 -29.87 33.58 -14.26
C MET A 185 -29.25 34.39 -13.10
N GLU A 186 -30.00 34.61 -12.02
CA GLU A 186 -29.59 35.50 -10.92
C GLU A 186 -29.29 34.74 -9.61
N ARG A 187 -28.38 33.75 -9.68
CA ARG A 187 -27.48 33.39 -8.56
C ARG A 187 -26.34 32.43 -8.95
N ALA A 188 -25.64 32.69 -10.06
CA ALA A 188 -24.36 32.01 -10.30
C ALA A 188 -23.29 32.66 -9.41
N ALA A 189 -23.08 32.13 -8.20
CA ALA A 189 -21.80 32.32 -7.51
C ALA A 189 -20.67 31.97 -8.50
N PRO A 190 -19.55 32.70 -8.54
CA PRO A 190 -18.50 32.42 -9.50
C PRO A 190 -18.05 30.97 -9.30
N ALA A 191 -18.31 30.11 -10.28
CA ALA A 191 -17.87 28.73 -10.25
C ALA A 191 -16.34 28.76 -10.11
N LEU A 192 -15.85 28.34 -8.93
CA LEU A 192 -14.43 28.22 -8.66
C LEU A 192 -13.80 27.35 -9.73
N SER A 193 -12.59 27.69 -10.17
CA SER A 193 -11.87 26.79 -11.08
C SER A 193 -11.66 25.45 -10.39
N PRO A 194 -11.64 24.32 -11.12
CA PRO A 194 -11.42 23.00 -10.52
C PRO A 194 -10.16 22.96 -9.63
N GLY A 195 -9.10 23.67 -10.02
CA GLY A 195 -7.89 23.81 -9.20
C GLY A 195 -8.09 24.57 -7.89
N ALA A 196 -8.93 25.61 -7.87
CA ALA A 196 -9.28 26.34 -6.65
C ALA A 196 -10.15 25.49 -5.71
N SER A 197 -11.10 24.73 -6.27
CA SER A 197 -11.93 23.79 -5.50
C SER A 197 -11.09 22.66 -4.88
N ALA A 198 -10.13 22.09 -5.62
CA ALA A 198 -9.19 21.11 -5.09
C ALA A 198 -8.32 21.66 -3.95
N ALA A 199 -7.82 22.90 -4.08
CA ALA A 199 -7.04 23.56 -3.03
C ALA A 199 -7.87 23.79 -1.76
N LEU A 200 -9.14 24.22 -1.90
CA LEU A 200 -10.06 24.40 -0.77
C LEU A 200 -10.38 23.09 -0.05
N PHE A 201 -10.59 22.00 -0.80
CA PHE A 201 -10.82 20.67 -0.23
C PHE A 201 -9.64 20.20 0.62
N VAL A 202 -8.42 20.33 0.09
CA VAL A 202 -7.19 19.98 0.83
C VAL A 202 -7.08 20.85 2.09
N ALA A 203 -7.25 22.17 1.96
CA ALA A 203 -7.15 23.09 3.09
C ALA A 203 -8.15 22.74 4.21
N ALA A 204 -9.40 22.44 3.85
CA ALA A 204 -10.43 22.02 4.80
C ALA A 204 -10.05 20.72 5.54
N ARG A 205 -9.46 19.75 4.85
CA ARG A 205 -9.03 18.48 5.45
C ARG A 205 -7.78 18.61 6.31
N MET A 206 -6.84 19.48 5.93
CA MET A 206 -5.67 19.78 6.76
C MET A 206 -6.08 20.42 8.09
N ALA A 207 -7.04 21.36 8.08
CA ALA A 207 -7.57 21.98 9.29
C ALA A 207 -8.25 20.98 10.24
N LEU A 208 -8.95 19.97 9.71
CA LEU A 208 -9.55 18.90 10.53
C LEU A 208 -8.51 17.99 11.19
N LYS A 209 -7.34 17.81 10.55
CA LYS A 209 -6.27 16.95 11.05
C LYS A 209 -5.50 17.58 12.22
N GLU A 210 -5.39 18.91 12.27
CA GLU A 210 -4.77 19.64 13.39
C GLU A 210 -5.58 19.53 14.70
N GLY A 211 -6.90 19.29 14.61
CA GLY A 211 -7.80 19.22 15.77
C GLY A 211 -7.91 17.87 16.47
N GLY A 212 -7.25 16.81 15.96
CA GLY A 212 -7.48 15.45 16.42
C GLY A 212 -6.24 14.56 16.38
N LYS A 213 -5.33 14.71 17.34
CA LYS A 213 -4.39 13.62 17.66
C LYS A 213 -5.19 12.50 18.33
N ALA A 214 -5.50 11.46 17.57
CA ALA A 214 -6.05 10.23 18.12
C ALA A 214 -5.06 9.64 19.14
N PRO A 215 -5.53 9.08 20.27
CA PRO A 215 -4.66 8.39 21.20
C PRO A 215 -3.98 7.22 20.48
N SER A 216 -2.66 7.13 20.64
CA SER A 216 -1.84 6.04 20.11
C SER A 216 -2.41 4.70 20.56
N HIS A 217 -2.69 3.82 19.59
CA HIS A 217 -3.22 2.49 19.87
C HIS A 217 -2.14 1.64 20.55
N ARG A 218 -2.50 0.85 21.56
CA ARG A 218 -1.59 -0.01 22.35
C ARG A 218 -0.77 -1.02 21.52
N PHE A 219 -1.19 -1.30 20.28
CA PHE A 219 -0.46 -2.17 19.35
C PHE A 219 0.67 -1.47 18.58
N GLN A 220 0.77 -0.14 18.68
CA GLN A 220 1.78 0.65 18.00
C GLN A 220 3.12 0.72 18.78
N GLU A 221 3.12 0.26 20.04
CA GLU A 221 4.29 0.21 20.93
C GLU A 221 5.32 -0.87 20.55
N GLN A 222 5.05 -1.72 19.56
CA GLN A 222 5.95 -2.81 19.16
C GLN A 222 6.65 -2.59 17.81
N CYS A 223 6.41 -1.45 17.15
CA CYS A 223 7.10 -1.07 15.91
C CYS A 223 8.26 -0.11 16.17
N GLU A 224 8.91 -0.21 17.32
CA GLU A 224 10.24 0.38 17.47
C GLU A 224 11.21 -0.52 16.72
N LEU A 225 11.81 0.04 15.67
CA LEU A 225 12.99 -0.58 15.05
C LEU A 225 13.95 -0.94 16.17
N PRO A 226 14.53 -2.17 16.17
CA PRO A 226 15.56 -2.51 17.12
C PRO A 226 16.59 -1.37 17.17
N PRO A 227 17.09 -1.01 18.37
CA PRO A 227 18.13 0.00 18.46
C PRO A 227 19.25 -0.35 17.49
N ALA A 228 19.78 0.68 16.81
CA ALA A 228 20.84 0.47 15.82
C ALA A 228 21.94 -0.41 16.42
N PRO A 229 22.51 -1.36 15.66
CA PRO A 229 23.58 -2.21 16.16
C PRO A 229 24.69 -1.33 16.73
N VAL A 230 25.02 -1.56 18.01
CA VAL A 230 26.07 -0.83 18.70
C VAL A 230 27.40 -1.43 18.26
N ASP A 231 28.29 -0.59 17.74
CA ASP A 231 29.67 -0.94 17.48
C ASP A 231 30.39 -1.16 18.82
N ARG A 232 30.59 -2.43 19.20
CA ARG A 232 31.10 -2.80 20.53
C ARG A 232 32.56 -2.40 20.68
N THR A 233 33.32 -2.28 19.59
CA THR A 233 34.70 -1.77 19.64
C THR A 233 34.81 -0.35 20.20
N THR A 234 33.72 0.42 20.17
CA THR A 234 33.67 1.79 20.68
C THR A 234 33.34 1.90 22.17
N LEU A 235 32.95 0.79 22.81
CA LEU A 235 32.55 0.74 24.22
C LEU A 235 33.71 0.38 25.15
N PRO A 236 33.61 0.69 26.47
CA PRO A 236 34.50 0.13 27.47
C PRO A 236 34.49 -1.42 27.42
N PRO A 237 35.63 -2.11 27.63
CA PRO A 237 35.72 -3.56 27.44
C PRO A 237 34.69 -4.39 28.22
N ASP A 238 34.44 -4.04 29.48
CA ASP A 238 33.47 -4.77 30.32
C ASP A 238 32.03 -4.58 29.84
N GLU A 239 31.69 -3.39 29.33
CA GLU A 239 30.38 -3.10 28.74
C GLU A 239 30.21 -3.81 27.40
N ALA A 240 31.26 -3.81 26.57
CA ALA A 240 31.28 -4.54 25.29
C ALA A 240 31.10 -6.05 25.51
N ALA A 241 31.79 -6.63 26.50
CA ALA A 241 31.71 -8.04 26.85
C ALA A 241 30.32 -8.42 27.37
N ALA A 242 29.64 -7.54 28.12
CA ALA A 242 28.28 -7.77 28.61
C ALA A 242 27.23 -7.82 27.49
N LEU A 243 27.56 -7.29 26.30
CA LEU A 243 26.69 -7.26 25.12
C LEU A 243 26.94 -8.40 24.14
N LEU A 244 27.84 -9.34 24.45
CA LEU A 244 28.08 -10.54 23.64
C LEU A 244 26.79 -11.36 23.48
N ARG A 245 26.65 -11.98 22.31
CA ARG A 245 25.47 -12.78 21.92
C ARG A 245 25.39 -14.07 22.73
N GLY A 246 26.54 -14.59 23.19
CA GLY A 246 26.61 -15.87 23.88
C GLY A 246 26.68 -17.01 22.87
N ALA A 247 25.71 -17.92 22.88
CA ALA A 247 25.65 -19.05 21.95
C ALA A 247 24.42 -18.96 21.04
N TRP A 248 24.61 -19.16 19.74
CA TRP A 248 23.52 -19.18 18.76
C TRP A 248 23.67 -20.35 17.79
N TRP A 249 22.57 -20.77 17.18
CA TRP A 249 22.58 -21.77 16.11
C TRP A 249 22.85 -21.09 14.77
N ASP A 250 23.87 -21.52 14.04
CA ASP A 250 24.10 -21.12 12.66
C ASP A 250 23.49 -22.16 11.71
N ALA A 251 22.50 -21.74 10.92
CA ALA A 251 21.79 -22.63 10.02
C ALA A 251 22.60 -23.00 8.75
N ASN A 252 23.60 -22.20 8.36
CA ASN A 252 24.43 -22.50 7.19
C ASN A 252 25.53 -23.51 7.53
N LEU A 253 26.10 -23.39 8.73
CA LEU A 253 27.13 -24.30 9.25
C LEU A 253 26.53 -25.53 9.95
N GLU A 254 25.22 -25.52 10.21
CA GLU A 254 24.51 -26.57 10.97
C GLU A 254 25.18 -26.86 12.33
N SER A 255 25.69 -25.82 12.98
CA SER A 255 26.39 -25.93 14.27
C SER A 255 26.06 -24.76 15.20
N TYR A 256 26.26 -24.97 16.50
CA TYR A 256 26.23 -23.86 17.46
C TYR A 256 27.54 -23.07 17.39
N ARG A 257 27.43 -21.75 17.47
CA ARG A 257 28.54 -20.79 17.41
C ARG A 257 28.51 -19.90 18.66
N THR A 258 29.66 -19.33 19.01
CA THR A 258 29.79 -18.36 20.10
C THR A 258 30.76 -17.24 19.77
N ASP A 259 30.54 -16.06 20.36
CA ASP A 259 31.41 -14.87 20.23
C ASP A 259 32.37 -14.69 21.43
N PHE A 260 32.41 -15.66 22.35
CA PHE A 260 33.44 -15.71 23.38
C PHE A 260 34.78 -16.17 22.79
N PRO A 261 35.92 -15.61 23.25
CA PRO A 261 37.25 -16.04 22.80
C PRO A 261 37.50 -17.52 23.10
N PRO A 262 38.46 -18.16 22.41
CA PRO A 262 38.74 -19.58 22.57
C PRO A 262 39.42 -19.82 23.94
N PRO A 263 39.07 -20.89 24.66
CA PRO A 263 39.84 -21.29 25.84
C PRO A 263 41.25 -21.79 25.43
N PRO A 264 42.22 -21.81 26.36
CA PRO A 264 43.56 -22.32 26.08
C PRO A 264 43.53 -23.75 25.54
N GLY A 265 44.19 -24.00 24.41
CA GLY A 265 44.25 -25.33 23.78
C GLY A 265 43.00 -25.72 22.98
N PHE A 266 42.14 -24.75 22.64
CA PHE A 266 41.04 -24.96 21.69
C PHE A 266 41.56 -25.43 20.32
N ASP A 267 40.86 -26.40 19.73
CA ASP A 267 41.21 -27.07 18.48
C ASP A 267 40.07 -27.04 17.43
N GLY A 268 39.01 -26.27 17.70
CA GLY A 268 37.86 -26.09 16.80
C GLY A 268 38.06 -24.97 15.77
N TYR A 269 37.02 -24.70 14.98
CA TYR A 269 37.06 -23.62 13.98
C TYR A 269 36.79 -22.25 14.60
N GLU A 270 37.58 -21.26 14.20
CA GLU A 270 37.47 -19.82 14.55
C GLU A 270 37.43 -18.98 13.27
N SER A 271 36.67 -17.88 13.26
CA SER A 271 36.49 -17.05 12.05
C SER A 271 37.71 -16.24 11.64
N ASP A 272 38.52 -15.79 12.60
CA ASP A 272 39.70 -14.95 12.36
C ASP A 272 40.78 -15.23 13.41
N ASP A 273 42.05 -15.05 13.05
CA ASP A 273 43.20 -15.21 13.94
C ASP A 273 43.29 -14.06 14.97
N LEU A 274 42.70 -12.90 14.64
CA LEU A 274 42.60 -11.75 15.55
C LEU A 274 41.17 -11.64 16.11
N TYR A 275 41.05 -11.59 17.44
CA TYR A 275 39.75 -11.45 18.11
C TYR A 275 39.13 -10.07 17.84
N ASP A 276 38.07 -10.04 17.04
CA ASP A 276 37.21 -8.88 16.80
C ASP A 276 35.86 -9.06 17.52
N ILE A 277 35.59 -8.28 18.55
CA ILE A 277 34.41 -8.42 19.41
C ILE A 277 33.06 -8.24 18.67
N ASP A 278 33.06 -7.61 17.50
CA ASP A 278 31.86 -7.40 16.69
C ASP A 278 31.64 -8.50 15.65
N CYS A 279 32.71 -9.16 15.18
CA CYS A 279 32.64 -10.10 14.06
C CYS A 279 33.11 -11.53 14.40
N TYR A 280 33.71 -11.75 15.56
CA TYR A 280 34.30 -13.03 15.94
C TYR A 280 33.25 -14.10 16.20
N GLU A 281 33.52 -15.29 15.70
CA GLU A 281 32.76 -16.49 16.00
C GLU A 281 33.64 -17.75 16.00
N ARG A 282 33.30 -18.71 16.85
CA ARG A 282 33.96 -20.01 16.91
C ARG A 282 32.99 -21.14 17.26
N ASP A 283 33.46 -22.37 17.12
CA ASP A 283 32.74 -23.55 17.61
C ASP A 283 32.68 -23.55 19.14
N LEU A 284 31.63 -24.15 19.69
CA LEU A 284 31.57 -24.47 21.11
C LEU A 284 32.50 -25.65 21.41
N THR A 285 33.15 -25.59 22.56
CA THR A 285 33.80 -26.78 23.15
C THR A 285 32.78 -27.84 23.51
N ALA A 286 33.24 -29.06 23.76
CA ALA A 286 32.39 -30.15 24.26
C ALA A 286 31.73 -29.80 25.60
N GLU A 287 32.45 -29.11 26.49
CA GLU A 287 31.95 -28.68 27.80
C GLU A 287 30.87 -27.59 27.66
N GLU A 288 31.11 -26.55 26.85
CA GLU A 288 30.13 -25.50 26.55
C GLU A 288 28.86 -26.09 25.90
N SER A 289 29.03 -27.00 24.94
CA SER A 289 27.92 -27.71 24.29
C SER A 289 27.12 -28.57 25.27
N GLN A 290 27.78 -29.18 26.26
CA GLN A 290 27.10 -29.95 27.29
C GLN A 290 26.33 -29.04 28.25
N ALA A 291 26.91 -27.92 28.66
CA ALA A 291 26.26 -26.93 29.52
C ALA A 291 25.01 -26.34 28.85
N LEU A 292 25.10 -25.97 27.56
CA LEU A 292 23.97 -25.44 26.80
C LEU A 292 22.81 -26.45 26.70
N ARG A 293 23.13 -27.73 26.45
CA ARG A 293 22.14 -28.81 26.43
C ARG A 293 21.48 -29.04 27.79
N ALA A 294 22.25 -28.96 28.87
CA ALA A 294 21.71 -29.11 30.22
C ALA A 294 20.73 -27.98 30.56
N LEU A 295 21.09 -26.73 30.23
CA LEU A 295 20.21 -25.57 30.41
C LEU A 295 18.92 -25.71 29.59
N ALA A 296 19.03 -26.09 28.32
CA ALA A 296 17.87 -26.31 27.45
C ALA A 296 16.96 -27.43 28.00
N ALA A 297 17.53 -28.52 28.52
CA ALA A 297 16.77 -29.60 29.14
C ALA A 297 16.03 -29.13 30.39
N GLU A 298 16.65 -28.29 31.23
CA GLU A 298 16.02 -27.73 32.42
C GLU A 298 14.86 -26.78 32.06
N GLN A 299 15.07 -25.89 31.09
CA GLN A 299 14.03 -24.97 30.60
C GLN A 299 12.84 -25.71 29.97
N CYS A 300 13.10 -26.80 29.26
CA CYS A 300 12.06 -27.61 28.63
C CYS A 300 11.32 -28.54 29.62
N ARG A 301 11.94 -28.90 30.76
CA ARG A 301 11.40 -29.85 31.74
C ARG A 301 9.93 -29.58 32.14
N PRO A 302 9.52 -28.36 32.56
CA PRO A 302 8.13 -28.12 32.95
C PRO A 302 7.12 -28.36 31.80
N TYR A 303 7.51 -28.07 30.56
CA TYR A 303 6.68 -28.30 29.38
C TYR A 303 6.58 -29.78 29.04
N VAL A 304 7.70 -30.50 29.11
CA VAL A 304 7.74 -31.96 28.93
C VAL A 304 6.85 -32.64 29.98
N ASP A 305 6.96 -32.24 31.24
CA ASP A 305 6.14 -32.79 32.34
C ASP A 305 4.65 -32.49 32.13
N ALA A 306 4.31 -31.27 31.68
CA ALA A 306 2.93 -30.90 31.36
C ALA A 306 2.37 -31.69 30.17
N ALA A 307 3.15 -31.83 29.10
CA ALA A 307 2.78 -32.61 27.92
C ALA A 307 2.64 -34.10 28.26
N ALA A 308 3.50 -34.65 29.12
CA ALA A 308 3.39 -36.03 29.61
C ALA A 308 2.08 -36.25 30.37
N ARG A 309 1.71 -35.34 31.29
CA ARG A 309 0.42 -35.41 31.99
C ARG A 309 -0.78 -35.32 31.03
N ALA A 310 -0.73 -34.42 30.05
CA ALA A 310 -1.79 -34.26 29.05
C ALA A 310 -1.94 -35.52 28.19
N ARG A 311 -0.81 -36.11 27.76
CA ARG A 311 -0.78 -37.39 27.04
C ARG A 311 -1.41 -38.52 27.87
N ASP A 312 -1.01 -38.65 29.13
CA ASP A 312 -1.48 -39.73 29.99
C ASP A 312 -2.99 -39.62 30.28
N ALA A 313 -3.52 -38.40 30.39
CA ALA A 313 -4.95 -38.15 30.48
C ALA A 313 -5.68 -38.53 29.19
N PHE A 314 -5.13 -38.15 28.03
CA PHE A 314 -5.72 -38.43 26.72
C PHE A 314 -5.81 -39.94 26.43
N PHE A 315 -4.75 -40.70 26.71
CA PHE A 315 -4.72 -42.16 26.50
C PHE A 315 -5.31 -42.96 27.68
N GLY A 316 -5.81 -42.29 28.73
CA GLY A 316 -6.45 -42.96 29.87
C GLY A 316 -5.47 -43.68 30.81
N PHE A 317 -4.17 -43.45 30.70
CA PHE A 317 -3.16 -44.03 31.60
C PHE A 317 -3.31 -43.53 33.05
N SER A 318 -3.88 -42.33 33.24
CA SER A 318 -4.17 -41.79 34.57
C SER A 318 -5.24 -42.59 35.34
N ALA A 319 -6.12 -43.32 34.64
CA ALA A 319 -7.19 -44.12 35.27
C ALA A 319 -6.70 -45.48 35.80
N LEU A 320 -5.59 -46.00 35.26
CA LEU A 320 -5.01 -47.28 35.68
C LEU A 320 -4.13 -47.16 36.94
N ALA A 321 -3.60 -45.97 37.24
CA ALA A 321 -2.75 -45.76 38.41
C ALA A 321 -3.52 -45.63 39.74
N GLY A 322 -4.84 -45.40 39.71
CA GLY A 322 -5.70 -45.28 40.89
C GLY A 322 -6.51 -46.54 41.24
N ALA A 323 -6.32 -47.64 40.51
CA ALA A 323 -7.12 -48.86 40.62
C ALA A 323 -6.33 -50.09 41.09
N GLY A 324 -5.15 -49.90 41.69
CA GLY A 324 -4.29 -50.96 42.24
C GLY A 324 -3.99 -50.76 43.71
#